data_AF-A0A485KSV6-F1
#
_entry.id   AF-A0A485KSV6-F1
#
_cell.length_a   1.000
_cell.length_b   1.000
_cell.length_c   1.000
_cell.angle_alpha   90.00
_cell.angle_beta   90.00
_cell.angle_gamma   90.00
#
_symmetry.space_group_name_H-M   'P 1'
#
loop_
_entity.id
_entity.type
_entity.pdbx_description
1 polymer ?
#
loop_
_entity_poly.entity_id
_entity_poly.type
_entity_poly.pdbx_seq_one_letter_code
_entity_poly.pdbx_strand_id
1 'polypeptide(L)'
;MFRGNSTKERGPSSKDHHFNTVSRRCFQRFILLFVAPLALLMKTTAAAFALSFASALAVDSTQFFTFDSAGVQGHVQFIYRFKEDTFVGADINAALDVTSATWDVLAKSNANCTGPIQEFKWHIHTVWANPPTATMQSSAALGDCSLAKAGNHYDPLFACGPNSEHATHPKCKPITPTYKCTPASYKADPKTCEKGDLSGKFGTMKNVNNHIQGSWFDAHFPDPSEVTPSWNVMLHAVCAGGDTPRFVCAAA
;
A
#
# COMPACT_ATOMS: atom_id res chain seq x y z
N MET A 1 34.10 15.24 49.03
CA MET A 1 34.29 16.65 49.48
C MET A 1 34.13 17.51 48.22
N PHE A 2 33.19 18.43 48.00
CA PHE A 2 32.25 19.27 48.77
C PHE A 2 30.87 19.24 48.06
N ARG A 3 29.73 19.07 48.76
CA ARG A 3 28.68 20.09 49.12
C ARG A 3 28.23 20.95 47.93
N GLY A 4 26.99 20.88 47.43
CA GLY A 4 25.70 21.34 48.02
C GLY A 4 25.19 22.53 47.17
N ASN A 5 23.92 22.93 47.02
CA ASN A 5 22.62 22.60 47.62
C ASN A 5 21.51 23.39 46.84
N SER A 6 20.27 22.87 46.81
CA SER A 6 18.95 23.55 46.95
C SER A 6 18.63 24.89 46.22
N THR A 7 17.51 25.07 45.51
CA THR A 7 16.10 25.35 45.97
C THR A 7 15.12 25.09 44.79
N LYS A 8 13.89 24.54 44.85
CA LYS A 8 12.62 24.67 45.63
C LYS A 8 11.91 26.03 45.50
N GLU A 9 10.69 26.04 44.93
CA GLU A 9 9.42 26.75 45.29
C GLU A 9 8.36 26.47 44.18
N ARG A 10 7.25 25.74 44.43
CA ARG A 10 5.89 26.13 44.89
C ARG A 10 4.99 26.87 43.85
N GLY A 11 3.83 26.25 43.55
CA GLY A 11 2.76 26.74 42.65
C GLY A 11 1.87 27.85 43.23
N PRO A 12 0.73 28.20 42.58
CA PRO A 12 -0.56 27.58 42.96
C PRO A 12 -1.67 27.47 41.86
N SER A 13 -2.61 26.54 42.11
CA SER A 13 -4.10 26.58 42.04
C SER A 13 -4.84 27.60 41.13
N SER A 14 -5.86 27.13 40.37
CA SER A 14 -7.27 27.63 40.44
C SER A 14 -8.19 27.20 39.27
N LYS A 15 -9.24 26.43 39.62
CA LYS A 15 -10.70 26.55 39.30
C LYS A 15 -11.25 26.58 37.87
N ASP A 16 -12.15 25.61 37.63
CA ASP A 16 -13.55 25.68 37.18
C ASP A 16 -14.04 26.86 36.32
N HIS A 17 -14.60 26.52 35.16
CA HIS A 17 -15.73 27.27 34.58
C HIS A 17 -16.78 26.34 33.98
N HIS A 18 -17.97 26.41 34.59
CA HIS A 18 -19.27 26.04 34.03
C HIS A 18 -19.57 26.79 32.72
N PHE A 19 -20.18 26.10 31.76
CA PHE A 19 -21.10 26.72 30.81
C PHE A 19 -22.39 25.91 30.74
N ASN A 20 -23.49 26.63 30.87
CA ASN A 20 -24.85 26.11 31.00
C ASN A 20 -25.67 26.53 29.77
N THR A 21 -26.52 25.61 29.31
CA THR A 21 -27.86 25.80 28.68
C THR A 21 -28.09 26.71 27.47
N VAL A 22 -28.68 26.14 26.39
CA VAL A 22 -29.90 26.59 25.64
C VAL A 22 -30.44 25.36 24.88
N SER A 23 -31.52 24.66 25.27
CA SER A 23 -32.98 24.88 25.07
C SER A 23 -33.51 24.90 23.62
N ARG A 24 -34.37 23.91 23.27
CA ARG A 24 -35.51 23.95 22.31
C ARG A 24 -36.25 22.59 22.43
N ARG A 25 -37.42 22.50 23.09
CA ARG A 25 -38.81 22.48 22.53
C ARG A 25 -38.98 21.48 21.37
N CYS A 26 -39.99 20.61 21.24
CA CYS A 26 -41.40 20.66 21.67
C CYS A 26 -42.07 19.28 21.43
N PHE A 27 -43.08 18.96 22.25
CA PHE A 27 -44.34 18.23 21.98
C PHE A 27 -44.43 17.20 20.84
N GLN A 28 -44.84 15.95 21.19
CA GLN A 28 -46.02 15.36 20.52
C GLN A 28 -46.73 14.32 21.40
N ARG A 29 -48.06 14.45 21.45
CA ARG A 29 -49.02 13.67 22.25
C ARG A 29 -49.53 12.44 21.49
N PHE A 30 -49.88 11.43 22.29
CA PHE A 30 -50.76 10.29 22.02
C PHE A 30 -52.08 10.64 21.31
N ILE A 31 -52.50 9.79 20.37
CA ILE A 31 -53.91 9.45 20.09
C ILE A 31 -54.01 7.94 19.77
N LEU A 32 -55.05 7.31 20.33
CA LEU A 32 -55.40 5.90 20.34
C LEU A 32 -56.73 5.70 19.55
N LEU A 33 -56.87 4.53 18.92
CA LEU A 33 -58.09 3.68 18.76
C LEU A 33 -58.94 3.63 17.46
N PHE A 34 -59.43 2.38 17.26
CA PHE A 34 -60.56 1.78 16.49
C PHE A 34 -60.33 1.43 14.99
N VAL A 35 -60.24 0.14 14.58
CA VAL A 35 -61.28 -0.91 14.30
C VAL A 35 -62.14 -0.50 13.07
N ALA A 36 -62.40 -1.25 11.98
CA ALA A 36 -62.45 -2.68 11.62
C ALA A 36 -62.39 -2.83 10.05
N PRO A 37 -62.52 -4.04 9.47
CA PRO A 37 -62.17 -4.36 8.07
C PRO A 37 -63.36 -4.28 7.09
N LEU A 38 -63.08 -4.04 5.79
CA LEU A 38 -64.03 -4.36 4.72
C LEU A 38 -63.32 -4.68 3.39
N ALA A 39 -63.93 -5.62 2.68
CA ALA A 39 -63.39 -6.47 1.64
C ALA A 39 -63.31 -5.84 0.24
N LEU A 40 -62.60 -6.58 -0.63
CA LEU A 40 -62.91 -6.83 -2.04
C LEU A 40 -62.59 -5.70 -3.06
N LEU A 41 -61.54 -5.89 -3.87
CA LEU A 41 -61.70 -6.05 -5.31
C LEU A 41 -60.39 -6.51 -5.97
N MET A 42 -60.45 -7.65 -6.67
CA MET A 42 -59.44 -8.11 -7.62
C MET A 42 -59.21 -7.05 -8.71
N LYS A 43 -57.95 -6.65 -8.88
CA LYS A 43 -57.41 -6.25 -10.19
C LYS A 43 -56.05 -6.90 -10.35
N THR A 44 -56.03 -7.99 -11.12
CA THR A 44 -54.81 -8.64 -11.61
C THR A 44 -54.10 -7.68 -12.56
N THR A 45 -53.18 -6.88 -12.05
CA THR A 45 -52.15 -6.26 -12.88
C THR A 45 -50.95 -7.20 -12.90
N ALA A 46 -50.80 -7.92 -14.00
CA ALA A 46 -49.57 -8.62 -14.32
C ALA A 46 -48.45 -7.58 -14.44
N ALA A 47 -47.75 -7.32 -13.33
CA ALA A 47 -46.53 -6.55 -13.34
C ALA A 47 -45.46 -7.43 -13.98
N ALA A 48 -45.18 -7.20 -15.26
CA ALA A 48 -44.00 -7.73 -15.91
C ALA A 48 -42.77 -7.19 -15.15
N PHE A 49 -42.18 -8.03 -14.31
CA PHE A 49 -40.85 -7.80 -13.74
C PHE A 49 -39.86 -7.85 -14.92
N ALA A 50 -39.57 -6.68 -15.50
CA ALA A 50 -38.39 -6.53 -16.32
C ALA A 50 -37.18 -6.67 -15.38
N LEU A 51 -36.59 -7.86 -15.32
CA LEU A 51 -35.25 -8.03 -14.78
C LEU A 51 -34.30 -7.32 -15.75
N SER A 52 -34.05 -6.04 -15.47
CA SER A 52 -32.91 -5.33 -16.04
C SER A 52 -31.66 -5.97 -15.45
N PHE A 53 -31.08 -6.94 -16.15
CA PHE A 53 -29.69 -7.33 -15.92
C PHE A 53 -28.83 -6.15 -16.36
N ALA A 54 -28.53 -5.25 -15.42
CA ALA A 54 -27.42 -4.33 -15.59
C ALA A 54 -26.16 -5.20 -15.57
N SER A 55 -25.63 -5.53 -16.75
CA SER A 55 -24.27 -6.02 -16.87
C SER A 55 -23.36 -4.91 -16.35
N ALA A 56 -22.94 -5.02 -15.08
CA ALA A 56 -21.88 -4.20 -14.56
C ALA A 56 -20.63 -4.60 -15.35
N LEU A 57 -20.30 -3.84 -16.40
CA LEU A 57 -19.00 -4.00 -17.05
C LEU A 57 -17.95 -3.85 -15.96
N ALA A 58 -17.09 -4.85 -15.77
CA ALA A 58 -15.92 -4.71 -14.92
C ALA A 58 -15.11 -3.52 -15.44
N VAL A 59 -15.17 -2.40 -14.73
CA VAL A 59 -14.37 -1.21 -15.04
C VAL A 59 -12.97 -1.50 -14.51
N ASP A 60 -11.96 -1.32 -15.36
CA ASP A 60 -10.56 -1.36 -14.96
C ASP A 60 -10.36 -0.48 -13.71
N SER A 61 -9.95 -1.09 -12.60
CA SER A 61 -9.65 -0.38 -11.37
C SER A 61 -8.19 0.06 -11.36
N THR A 62 -7.90 1.17 -10.70
CA THR A 62 -6.55 1.74 -10.66
C THR A 62 -6.13 1.98 -9.21
N GLN A 63 -4.89 1.62 -8.89
CA GLN A 63 -4.23 1.95 -7.63
C GLN A 63 -3.00 2.82 -7.88
N PHE A 64 -2.81 3.83 -7.05
CA PHE A 64 -1.70 4.78 -7.14
C PHE A 64 -0.86 4.73 -5.87
N PHE A 65 0.42 4.42 -6.03
CA PHE A 65 1.42 4.50 -4.99
C PHE A 65 2.20 5.80 -5.19
N THR A 66 1.79 6.85 -4.47
CA THR A 66 2.37 8.19 -4.63
C THR A 66 3.62 8.32 -3.78
N PHE A 67 4.75 8.64 -4.42
CA PHE A 67 6.01 8.91 -3.77
C PHE A 67 6.21 10.42 -3.62
N ASP A 68 6.47 10.87 -2.40
CA ASP A 68 6.74 12.27 -2.04
C ASP A 68 7.78 12.39 -0.90
N SER A 69 8.52 11.31 -0.62
CA SER A 69 9.53 11.21 0.44
C SER A 69 10.95 11.17 -0.09
N ALA A 70 11.90 11.61 0.74
CA ALA A 70 13.33 11.62 0.43
C ALA A 70 13.68 12.30 -0.92
N GLY A 71 12.88 13.29 -1.33
CA GLY A 71 13.07 14.02 -2.57
C GLY A 71 12.70 13.25 -3.85
N VAL A 72 12.11 12.05 -3.72
CA VAL A 72 11.48 11.32 -4.81
C VAL A 72 10.05 11.81 -4.97
N GLN A 73 9.65 12.13 -6.19
CA GLN A 73 8.31 12.58 -6.52
C GLN A 73 7.70 11.72 -7.61
N GLY A 74 6.39 11.53 -7.60
CA GLY A 74 5.64 10.88 -8.68
C GLY A 74 4.88 9.66 -8.20
N HIS A 75 4.71 8.66 -9.06
CA HIS A 75 3.92 7.49 -8.72
C HIS A 75 4.36 6.20 -9.42
N VAL A 76 3.99 5.09 -8.79
CA VAL A 76 3.79 3.81 -9.46
C VAL A 76 2.28 3.54 -9.50
N GLN A 77 1.75 3.20 -10.67
CA GLN A 77 0.33 2.96 -10.91
C GLN A 77 0.12 1.51 -11.32
N PHE A 78 -0.86 0.84 -10.70
CA PHE A 78 -1.36 -0.46 -11.14
C PHE A 78 -2.76 -0.29 -11.72
N ILE A 79 -2.95 -0.72 -12.97
CA ILE A 79 -4.23 -0.70 -13.68
C ILE A 79 -4.66 -2.14 -13.89
N TYR A 80 -5.64 -2.60 -13.11
CA TYR A 80 -6.17 -3.96 -13.20
C TYR A 80 -6.99 -4.09 -14.47
N ARG A 81 -6.68 -5.11 -15.27
CA ARG A 81 -7.32 -5.36 -16.55
C ARG A 81 -8.29 -6.52 -16.44
N PHE A 82 -9.47 -6.30 -16.99
CA PHE A 82 -10.50 -7.32 -17.08
C PHE A 82 -10.88 -7.57 -18.53
N LYS A 83 -11.20 -8.83 -18.83
CA LYS A 83 -11.90 -9.21 -20.05
C LYS A 83 -13.25 -9.75 -19.64
N GLU A 84 -14.30 -9.00 -19.98
CA GLU A 84 -15.64 -9.19 -19.38
C GLU A 84 -15.50 -9.10 -17.85
N ASP A 85 -15.83 -10.14 -17.09
CA ASP A 85 -15.69 -10.16 -15.64
C ASP A 85 -14.48 -10.99 -15.14
N THR A 86 -13.59 -11.38 -16.05
CA THR A 86 -12.40 -12.17 -15.72
C THR A 86 -11.18 -11.26 -15.61
N PHE A 87 -10.51 -11.29 -14.46
CA PHE A 87 -9.22 -10.65 -14.27
C PHE A 87 -8.15 -11.29 -15.16
N VAL A 88 -7.42 -10.50 -15.94
CA VAL A 88 -6.40 -10.99 -16.88
C VAL A 88 -4.99 -10.52 -16.57
N GLY A 89 -4.81 -9.72 -15.52
CA GLY A 89 -3.51 -9.14 -15.15
C GLY A 89 -3.60 -7.63 -14.91
N ALA A 90 -2.45 -6.99 -14.73
CA ALA A 90 -2.39 -5.54 -14.54
C ALA A 90 -1.32 -4.89 -15.43
N ASP A 91 -1.62 -3.69 -15.93
CA ASP A 91 -0.59 -2.79 -16.40
C ASP A 91 0.03 -2.07 -15.21
N ILE A 92 1.34 -1.90 -15.26
CA ILE A 92 2.14 -1.24 -14.25
C ILE A 92 2.86 -0.09 -14.92
N ASN A 93 2.65 1.13 -14.44
CA ASN A 93 3.33 2.32 -14.96
C ASN A 93 4.11 3.00 -13.84
N ALA A 94 5.37 3.35 -14.09
CA ALA A 94 6.17 4.16 -13.19
C ALA A 94 6.54 5.47 -13.85
N ALA A 95 6.33 6.56 -13.12
CA ALA A 95 6.74 7.90 -13.49
C ALA A 95 7.24 8.60 -12.22
N LEU A 96 8.54 8.52 -11.99
CA LEU A 96 9.19 9.10 -10.80
C LEU A 96 10.28 10.09 -11.22
N ASP A 97 10.39 11.16 -10.44
CA ASP A 97 11.45 12.15 -10.49
C ASP A 97 12.32 11.98 -9.24
N VAL A 98 13.62 11.78 -9.46
CA VAL A 98 14.64 11.61 -8.41
C VAL A 98 15.69 12.73 -8.44
N THR A 99 15.38 13.85 -9.09
CA THR A 99 16.29 15.02 -9.19
C THR A 99 16.68 15.56 -7.82
N SER A 100 15.70 15.60 -6.90
CA SER A 100 15.88 16.11 -5.54
C SER A 100 16.16 15.01 -4.53
N ALA A 101 16.40 13.77 -4.97
CA ALA A 101 16.56 12.64 -4.08
C ALA A 101 17.74 12.83 -3.11
N THR A 102 17.52 12.52 -1.83
CA THR A 102 18.47 12.77 -0.74
C THR A 102 19.58 11.72 -0.69
N TRP A 103 20.39 11.66 -1.75
CA TRP A 103 21.47 10.67 -1.91
C TRP A 103 22.49 10.71 -0.77
N ASP A 104 22.77 11.88 -0.19
CA ASP A 104 23.69 12.02 0.94
C ASP A 104 23.13 11.35 2.20
N VAL A 105 21.82 11.41 2.41
CA VAL A 105 21.14 10.72 3.53
C VAL A 105 21.17 9.21 3.31
N LEU A 106 20.93 8.75 2.07
CA LEU A 106 21.07 7.34 1.70
C LEU A 106 22.52 6.86 1.94
N ALA A 107 23.53 7.60 1.48
CA ALA A 107 24.94 7.28 1.67
C ALA A 107 25.36 7.23 3.14
N LYS A 108 24.80 8.11 3.98
CA LYS A 108 25.01 8.06 5.45
C LYS A 108 24.39 6.80 6.08
N SER A 109 23.27 6.32 5.53
CA SER A 109 22.62 5.09 6.02
C SER A 109 23.28 3.81 5.51
N ASN A 110 23.86 3.85 4.31
CA ASN A 110 24.64 2.78 3.72
C ASN A 110 25.77 3.37 2.84
N ALA A 111 27.02 3.20 3.28
CA ALA A 111 28.19 3.77 2.61
C ALA A 111 28.44 3.23 1.19
N ASN A 112 27.87 2.07 0.83
CA ASN A 112 27.95 1.53 -0.53
C ASN A 112 27.03 2.28 -1.52
N CYS A 113 26.10 3.08 -1.02
CA CYS A 113 25.13 3.82 -1.80
C CYS A 113 25.58 5.27 -2.05
N THR A 114 26.63 5.43 -2.86
CA THR A 114 27.01 6.76 -3.36
C THR A 114 26.14 7.10 -4.57
N GLY A 115 25.21 8.03 -4.41
CA GLY A 115 24.34 8.45 -5.51
C GLY A 115 25.06 9.31 -6.57
N PRO A 116 24.38 9.62 -7.69
CA PRO A 116 23.00 9.23 -8.01
C PRO A 116 22.86 7.73 -8.29
N ILE A 117 21.85 7.11 -7.68
CA ILE A 117 21.56 5.69 -7.89
C ILE A 117 20.95 5.48 -9.27
N GLN A 118 21.51 4.55 -10.04
CA GLN A 118 21.13 4.31 -11.44
C GLN A 118 20.04 3.25 -11.59
N GLU A 119 19.90 2.36 -10.60
CA GLU A 119 18.96 1.24 -10.69
C GLU A 119 18.24 1.03 -9.36
N PHE A 120 16.98 0.63 -9.46
CA PHE A 120 16.15 0.31 -8.31
C PHE A 120 15.54 -1.07 -8.49
N LYS A 121 15.73 -1.95 -7.50
CA LYS A 121 14.82 -3.07 -7.34
C LYS A 121 13.52 -2.54 -6.73
N TRP A 122 12.44 -3.24 -6.98
CA TRP A 122 11.09 -2.80 -6.69
C TRP A 122 10.18 -3.99 -6.49
N HIS A 123 9.40 -3.94 -5.41
CA HIS A 123 8.58 -5.05 -4.94
C HIS A 123 7.30 -4.56 -4.25
N ILE A 124 6.30 -5.44 -4.19
CA ILE A 124 5.12 -5.26 -3.33
C ILE A 124 5.44 -5.86 -1.96
N HIS A 125 5.28 -5.06 -0.91
CA HIS A 125 5.45 -5.45 0.47
C HIS A 125 4.12 -5.41 1.23
N THR A 126 4.02 -6.16 2.33
CA THR A 126 2.72 -6.56 2.91
C THR A 126 2.28 -5.79 4.15
N VAL A 127 3.13 -4.95 4.74
CA VAL A 127 2.83 -4.20 5.96
C VAL A 127 2.95 -2.70 5.71
N TRP A 128 2.08 -1.89 6.33
CA TRP A 128 2.26 -0.44 6.40
C TRP A 128 1.99 0.01 7.83
N ALA A 129 3.06 0.13 8.61
CA ALA A 129 3.01 0.54 10.02
C ALA A 129 3.63 1.94 10.23
N ASN A 130 3.53 2.80 9.22
CA ASN A 130 3.87 4.22 9.37
C ASN A 130 2.66 4.98 9.92
N PRO A 131 2.80 5.70 11.04
CA PRO A 131 1.69 6.43 11.62
C PRO A 131 1.24 7.53 10.65
N PRO A 132 -0.08 7.77 10.49
CA PRO A 132 -0.56 8.89 9.70
C PRO A 132 -0.11 10.18 10.41
N THR A 133 0.86 10.88 9.82
CA THR A 133 1.22 12.24 10.25
C THR A 133 0.61 13.25 9.29
N ALA A 134 0.54 14.52 9.69
CA ALA A 134 0.02 15.60 8.84
C ALA A 134 0.81 15.79 7.52
N THR A 135 1.96 15.13 7.37
CA THR A 135 2.88 15.23 6.22
C THR A 135 3.27 13.89 5.61
N MET A 136 2.85 12.75 6.17
CA MET A 136 3.11 11.42 5.61
C MET A 136 1.85 10.58 5.68
N GLN A 137 1.18 10.41 4.54
CA GLN A 137 0.03 9.51 4.42
C GLN A 137 0.22 8.44 3.34
N SER A 138 1.05 8.68 2.33
CA SER A 138 1.24 7.71 1.23
C SER A 138 2.68 7.32 0.96
N SER A 139 3.71 7.95 1.54
CA SER A 139 5.10 7.54 1.34
C SER A 139 6.02 7.70 2.56
N ALA A 140 7.15 6.99 2.53
CA ALA A 140 8.17 6.96 3.58
C ALA A 140 9.56 6.67 2.99
N ALA A 141 10.60 6.79 3.82
CA ALA A 141 11.99 6.53 3.41
C ALA A 141 12.83 5.82 4.48
N LEU A 142 13.84 5.08 4.02
CA LEU A 142 14.90 4.47 4.84
C LEU A 142 14.35 3.65 6.01
N GLY A 143 14.60 4.07 7.25
CA GLY A 143 14.13 3.39 8.46
C GLY A 143 12.61 3.27 8.54
N ASP A 144 11.89 4.20 7.93
CA ASP A 144 10.43 4.16 7.85
C ASP A 144 9.91 3.18 6.78
N CYS A 145 10.82 2.68 5.94
CA CYS A 145 10.60 1.55 5.04
C CYS A 145 11.20 0.24 5.59
N SER A 146 11.67 0.20 6.84
CA SER A 146 12.29 -1.00 7.42
C SER A 146 11.39 -2.25 7.39
N LEU A 147 11.98 -3.43 7.59
CA LEU A 147 11.24 -4.69 7.68
C LEU A 147 10.08 -4.64 8.67
N ALA A 148 10.26 -4.01 9.83
CA ALA A 148 9.22 -3.89 10.85
C ALA A 148 8.03 -3.02 10.40
N LYS A 149 8.27 -2.04 9.50
CA LYS A 149 7.27 -1.05 9.10
C LYS A 149 6.61 -1.34 7.76
N ALA A 150 7.37 -1.92 6.83
CA ALA A 150 6.92 -2.23 5.49
C ALA A 150 6.67 -3.72 5.27
N GLY A 151 7.22 -4.60 6.12
CA GLY A 151 7.08 -6.04 5.96
C GLY A 151 8.01 -6.60 4.89
N ASN A 152 7.76 -7.85 4.52
CA ASN A 152 8.48 -8.59 3.49
C ASN A 152 7.69 -8.60 2.17
N HIS A 153 8.25 -9.22 1.14
CA HIS A 153 7.62 -9.32 -0.18
C HIS A 153 6.34 -10.14 -0.10
N TYR A 154 5.33 -9.71 -0.86
CA TYR A 154 4.08 -10.44 -1.02
C TYR A 154 4.29 -11.76 -1.77
N ASP A 155 4.00 -12.89 -1.13
CA ASP A 155 4.28 -14.23 -1.65
C ASP A 155 3.22 -15.26 -1.19
N PRO A 156 1.94 -15.09 -1.60
CA PRO A 156 0.86 -15.96 -1.14
C PRO A 156 0.99 -17.40 -1.66
N LEU A 157 1.83 -17.63 -2.68
CA LEU A 157 2.00 -18.92 -3.34
C LEU A 157 3.25 -19.69 -2.87
N PHE A 158 4.03 -19.13 -1.93
CA PHE A 158 5.26 -19.74 -1.43
C PHE A 158 6.28 -20.01 -2.56
N ALA A 159 6.53 -19.02 -3.41
CA ALA A 159 7.71 -19.03 -4.28
C ALA A 159 9.01 -18.95 -3.45
N CYS A 160 8.92 -18.41 -2.23
CA CYS A 160 9.91 -18.53 -1.17
C CYS A 160 11.26 -17.88 -1.48
N GLY A 161 11.27 -16.70 -2.08
CA GLY A 161 12.49 -15.92 -2.18
C GLY A 161 13.02 -15.49 -0.81
N PRO A 162 14.27 -14.99 -0.75
CA PRO A 162 14.93 -14.65 0.52
C PRO A 162 14.19 -13.63 1.37
N ASN A 163 13.37 -12.78 0.74
CA ASN A 163 12.58 -11.74 1.38
C ASN A 163 11.07 -12.03 1.33
N SER A 164 10.66 -13.27 1.04
CA SER A 164 9.26 -13.71 1.13
C SER A 164 8.69 -13.40 2.50
N GLU A 165 7.42 -13.01 2.58
CA GLU A 165 6.67 -12.95 3.85
C GLU A 165 6.60 -14.31 4.57
N HIS A 166 6.93 -15.38 3.87
CA HIS A 166 7.03 -16.75 4.38
C HIS A 166 8.47 -17.27 4.48
N ALA A 167 9.50 -16.42 4.36
CA ALA A 167 10.91 -16.85 4.32
C ALA A 167 11.32 -17.73 5.53
N THR A 168 10.73 -17.52 6.71
CA THR A 168 11.01 -18.33 7.92
C THR A 168 10.17 -19.60 8.03
N HIS A 169 9.13 -19.74 7.20
CA HIS A 169 8.23 -20.88 7.20
C HIS A 169 8.98 -22.16 6.78
N PRO A 170 8.73 -23.33 7.41
CA PRO A 170 9.42 -24.59 7.08
C PRO A 170 9.36 -24.98 5.60
N LYS A 171 8.26 -24.63 4.91
CA LYS A 171 8.09 -24.83 3.46
C LYS A 171 9.11 -24.04 2.62
N CYS A 172 9.51 -22.86 3.06
CA CYS A 172 10.43 -22.00 2.32
C CYS A 172 11.90 -22.30 2.55
N LYS A 173 12.27 -22.81 3.74
CA LYS A 173 13.66 -23.17 4.07
C LYS A 173 14.41 -23.96 2.97
N PRO A 174 13.84 -25.02 2.36
CA PRO A 174 14.52 -25.74 1.30
C PRO A 174 14.48 -25.03 -0.08
N ILE A 175 13.53 -24.12 -0.31
CA ILE A 175 13.31 -23.46 -1.61
C ILE A 175 14.17 -22.20 -1.73
N THR A 176 14.24 -21.40 -0.68
CA THR A 176 14.92 -20.10 -0.64
C THR A 176 16.36 -20.10 -1.19
N PRO A 177 17.23 -21.07 -0.87
CA PRO A 177 18.59 -21.09 -1.41
C PRO A 177 18.65 -21.26 -2.94
N THR A 178 17.60 -21.80 -3.54
CA THR A 178 17.49 -22.06 -4.98
C THR A 178 16.58 -21.08 -5.70
N TYR A 179 15.98 -20.13 -4.98
CA TYR A 179 15.10 -19.13 -5.56
C TYR A 179 15.85 -18.32 -6.62
N LYS A 180 15.29 -18.29 -7.82
CA LYS A 180 15.89 -17.60 -8.96
C LYS A 180 14.80 -17.01 -9.84
N CYS A 181 14.14 -15.98 -9.33
CA CYS A 181 13.24 -15.19 -10.16
C CYS A 181 14.03 -14.26 -11.08
N THR A 182 13.78 -14.40 -12.37
CA THR A 182 14.34 -13.62 -13.48
C THR A 182 13.26 -13.51 -14.56
N PRO A 183 13.35 -12.56 -15.51
CA PRO A 183 12.35 -12.47 -16.57
C PRO A 183 12.23 -13.78 -17.38
N ALA A 184 13.35 -14.50 -17.55
CA ALA A 184 13.39 -15.78 -18.23
C ALA A 184 12.68 -16.90 -17.44
N SER A 185 12.96 -17.03 -16.13
CA SER A 185 12.30 -18.05 -15.30
C SER A 185 10.81 -17.73 -15.11
N TYR A 186 10.46 -16.45 -14.96
CA TYR A 186 9.08 -15.99 -14.86
C TYR A 186 8.26 -16.35 -16.10
N LYS A 187 8.82 -16.10 -17.28
CA LYS A 187 8.19 -16.46 -18.56
C LYS A 187 8.02 -17.97 -18.72
N ALA A 188 8.94 -18.77 -18.17
CA ALA A 188 8.88 -20.23 -18.25
C ALA A 188 7.86 -20.82 -17.26
N ASP A 189 7.86 -20.34 -16.03
CA ASP A 189 6.89 -20.69 -14.99
C ASP A 189 6.67 -19.51 -14.02
N PRO A 190 5.51 -18.84 -14.10
CA PRO A 190 5.18 -17.71 -13.24
C PRO A 190 5.24 -17.99 -11.74
N LYS A 191 5.05 -19.25 -11.33
CA LYS A 191 5.05 -19.66 -9.91
C LYS A 191 6.44 -19.72 -9.30
N THR A 192 7.49 -19.62 -10.11
CA THR A 192 8.88 -19.55 -9.63
C THR A 192 9.25 -18.20 -9.03
N CYS A 193 8.40 -17.20 -9.22
CA CYS A 193 8.56 -15.85 -8.72
C CYS A 193 7.52 -15.55 -7.64
N GLU A 194 7.92 -14.85 -6.59
CA GLU A 194 6.98 -14.26 -5.66
C GLU A 194 6.05 -13.31 -6.44
N LYS A 195 4.75 -13.28 -6.10
CA LYS A 195 3.84 -12.36 -6.80
C LYS A 195 4.29 -10.90 -6.67
N GLY A 196 4.87 -10.53 -5.53
CA GLY A 196 5.42 -9.21 -5.24
C GLY A 196 6.83 -8.95 -5.79
N ASP A 197 7.55 -9.93 -6.36
CA ASP A 197 8.92 -9.74 -6.87
C ASP A 197 8.92 -9.17 -8.30
N LEU A 198 8.53 -7.90 -8.43
CA LEU A 198 8.40 -7.22 -9.72
C LEU A 198 9.76 -7.04 -10.41
N SER A 199 10.83 -6.85 -9.65
CA SER A 199 12.20 -6.81 -10.19
C SER A 199 12.68 -8.12 -10.77
N GLY A 200 12.40 -9.23 -10.11
CA GLY A 200 12.70 -10.54 -10.66
C GLY A 200 11.94 -10.79 -11.96
N LYS A 201 10.67 -10.36 -12.03
CA LYS A 201 9.83 -10.53 -13.23
C LYS A 201 10.22 -9.63 -14.40
N PHE A 202 10.49 -8.36 -14.14
CA PHE A 202 10.60 -7.31 -15.16
C PHE A 202 11.96 -6.60 -15.23
N GLY A 203 12.87 -6.95 -14.33
CA GLY A 203 14.14 -6.25 -14.14
C GLY A 203 14.01 -5.01 -13.24
N THR A 204 15.15 -4.42 -12.92
CA THR A 204 15.23 -3.19 -12.14
C THR A 204 14.67 -2.01 -12.92
N MET A 205 14.04 -1.07 -12.21
CA MET A 205 13.77 0.27 -12.74
C MET A 205 15.08 1.02 -12.95
N LYS A 206 15.20 1.77 -14.05
CA LYS A 206 16.41 2.56 -14.37
C LYS A 206 16.13 4.03 -14.15
N ASN A 207 17.06 4.71 -13.49
CA ASN A 207 17.12 6.15 -13.41
C ASN A 207 17.91 6.67 -14.61
N VAL A 208 17.23 7.35 -15.53
CA VAL A 208 17.84 7.98 -16.71
C VAL A 208 17.56 9.47 -16.63
N ASN A 209 18.61 10.28 -16.56
CA ASN A 209 18.52 11.74 -16.43
C ASN A 209 17.65 12.21 -15.24
N ASN A 210 17.77 11.54 -14.09
CA ASN A 210 16.98 11.81 -12.88
C ASN A 210 15.48 11.45 -12.98
N HIS A 211 15.08 10.69 -13.99
CA HIS A 211 13.72 10.18 -14.12
C HIS A 211 13.71 8.66 -14.21
N ILE A 212 12.74 8.04 -13.54
CA ILE A 212 12.41 6.64 -13.70
C ILE A 212 11.10 6.58 -14.47
N GLN A 213 11.14 6.00 -15.65
CA GLN A 213 9.98 5.78 -16.50
C GLN A 213 9.93 4.33 -16.93
N GLY A 214 8.75 3.72 -16.86
CA GLY A 214 8.56 2.37 -17.37
C GLY A 214 7.09 1.95 -17.40
N SER A 215 6.81 1.00 -18.28
CA SER A 215 5.48 0.40 -18.45
C SER A 215 5.65 -1.10 -18.66
N TRP A 216 4.89 -1.89 -17.93
CA TRP A 216 4.93 -3.35 -17.94
C TRP A 216 3.52 -3.91 -17.86
N PHE A 217 3.33 -5.11 -18.37
CA PHE A 217 2.10 -5.88 -18.16
C PHE A 217 2.43 -7.17 -17.43
N ASP A 218 1.69 -7.46 -16.36
CA ASP A 218 1.81 -8.68 -15.59
C ASP A 218 0.51 -9.50 -15.65
N ALA A 219 0.51 -10.59 -16.44
CA ALA A 219 -0.61 -11.51 -16.55
C ALA A 219 -0.87 -12.34 -15.27
N HIS A 220 0.10 -12.40 -14.36
CA HIS A 220 0.00 -13.07 -13.06
C HIS A 220 0.23 -12.10 -11.90
N PHE A 221 -0.13 -10.84 -12.12
CA PHE A 221 -0.21 -9.84 -11.05
C PHE A 221 -1.14 -10.32 -9.94
N PRO A 222 -0.97 -9.88 -8.68
CA PRO A 222 -1.97 -10.12 -7.67
C PRO A 222 -3.37 -9.68 -8.13
N ASP A 223 -4.35 -10.52 -7.81
CA ASP A 223 -5.76 -10.23 -8.06
C ASP A 223 -6.18 -9.00 -7.23
N PRO A 224 -7.04 -8.11 -7.75
CA PRO A 224 -7.52 -6.96 -6.99
C PRO A 224 -8.14 -7.33 -5.62
N SER A 225 -8.71 -8.53 -5.49
CA SER A 225 -9.25 -9.04 -4.21
C SER A 225 -8.18 -9.42 -3.18
N GLU A 226 -6.92 -9.58 -3.61
CA GLU A 226 -5.78 -9.86 -2.73
C GLU A 226 -5.22 -8.57 -2.08
N VAL A 227 -5.55 -7.41 -2.63
CA VAL A 227 -5.02 -6.11 -2.19
C VAL A 227 -5.52 -5.79 -0.79
N THR A 228 -4.61 -5.27 0.04
CA THR A 228 -4.95 -4.80 1.38
C THR A 228 -4.46 -3.36 1.58
N PRO A 229 -5.07 -2.58 2.50
CA PRO A 229 -4.58 -1.25 2.86
C PRO A 229 -3.16 -1.23 3.46
N SER A 230 -2.61 -2.39 3.84
CA SER A 230 -1.25 -2.48 4.36
C SER A 230 -0.20 -2.72 3.28
N TRP A 231 -0.60 -2.88 2.01
CA TRP A 231 0.38 -3.01 0.93
C TRP A 231 1.13 -1.72 0.68
N ASN A 232 2.39 -1.87 0.32
CA ASN A 232 3.21 -0.77 -0.17
C ASN A 232 4.10 -1.24 -1.33
N VAL A 233 4.41 -0.32 -2.24
CA VAL A 233 5.45 -0.52 -3.25
C VAL A 233 6.73 0.08 -2.70
N MET A 234 7.79 -0.72 -2.71
CA MET A 234 9.10 -0.31 -2.22
C MET A 234 10.12 -0.25 -3.33
N LEU A 235 10.95 0.80 -3.33
CA LEU A 235 12.15 0.89 -4.14
C LEU A 235 13.39 0.64 -3.26
N HIS A 236 14.20 -0.33 -3.68
CA HIS A 236 15.51 -0.60 -3.12
C HIS A 236 16.57 -0.02 -4.04
N ALA A 237 17.45 0.83 -3.51
CA ALA A 237 18.56 1.37 -4.29
C ALA A 237 19.57 0.26 -4.59
N VAL A 238 19.97 0.07 -5.86
CA VAL A 238 21.04 -0.88 -6.21
C VAL A 238 22.37 -0.14 -6.09
N CYS A 239 23.15 -0.54 -5.08
CA CYS A 239 24.38 0.13 -4.68
C CYS A 239 25.62 -0.72 -5.02
N ALA A 240 26.81 -0.18 -4.76
CA ALA A 240 28.06 -0.91 -4.97
C ALA A 240 28.08 -2.22 -4.16
N GLY A 241 28.78 -3.24 -4.67
CA GLY A 241 28.89 -4.54 -3.99
C GLY A 241 27.60 -5.38 -4.00
N GLY A 242 26.53 -4.92 -4.67
CA GLY A 242 25.27 -5.64 -4.76
C GLY A 242 24.30 -5.35 -3.60
N ASP A 243 24.63 -4.37 -2.74
CA ASP A 243 23.75 -3.92 -1.66
C ASP A 243 22.45 -3.34 -2.23
N THR A 244 21.32 -3.73 -1.64
CA THR A 244 19.99 -3.24 -2.03
C THR A 244 19.16 -2.74 -0.85
N PRO A 245 19.60 -1.68 -0.13
CA PRO A 245 18.84 -1.15 1.00
C PRO A 245 17.49 -0.59 0.54
N ARG A 246 16.53 -0.61 1.46
CA ARG A 246 15.19 -0.04 1.29
C ARG A 246 15.32 1.49 1.27
N PHE A 247 15.06 2.12 0.13
CA PHE A 247 15.27 3.55 -0.05
C PHE A 247 13.98 4.34 0.23
N VAL A 248 12.94 4.10 -0.57
CA VAL A 248 11.62 4.75 -0.44
C VAL A 248 10.52 3.73 -0.63
N CYS A 249 9.38 3.97 -0.01
CA CYS A 249 8.21 3.11 -0.11
C CYS A 249 6.94 3.94 -0.06
N ALA A 250 5.89 3.47 -0.71
CA ALA A 250 4.60 4.15 -0.78
C ALA A 250 3.44 3.18 -0.60
N ALA A 251 2.42 3.58 0.14
CA ALA A 251 1.13 2.89 0.24
C ALA A 251 0.13 3.50 -0.76
N ALA A 252 -0.91 2.72 -1.09
CA ALA A 252 -2.00 3.13 -1.98
C ALA A 252 -3.09 3.95 -1.25
#